data_AF-A0A117V0D1-F1
#
_entry.id   AF-A0A117V0D1-F1
#
_cell.length_a   1.000
_cell.length_b   1.000
_cell.length_c   1.000
_cell.angle_alpha   90.00
_cell.angle_beta   90.00
_cell.angle_gamma   90.00
#
_symmetry.space_group_name_H-M   'P 1'
#
loop_
_entity.id
_entity.type
_entity.pdbx_description
1 polymer ?
#
loop_
_entity_poly.entity_id
_entity_poly.type
_entity_poly.pdbx_seq_one_letter_code
_entity_poly.pdbx_strand_id
1 'polypeptide(L)'
;MATMNVSVPDTMRAWVQSRIDSGRYASVSDYVRDLIRKDQTTTDPGQWLAALDATIARGLADGEAGRVTEAETVFDRLSTKYAAMRAQP
;
A
#
# COMPACT_ATOMS: atom_id res chain seq x y z
N MET A 1 19.08 -14.96 14.34
CA MET A 1 18.37 -15.14 13.04
C MET A 1 18.55 -16.57 12.60
N ALA A 2 17.52 -17.21 12.05
CA ALA A 2 17.68 -18.50 11.39
C ALA A 2 18.46 -18.32 10.08
N THR A 3 19.38 -19.24 9.78
CA THR A 3 20.16 -19.23 8.53
C THR A 3 19.49 -20.19 7.53
N MET A 4 19.28 -19.72 6.30
CA MET A 4 18.70 -20.51 5.21
C MET A 4 19.61 -20.39 3.99
N ASN A 5 20.06 -21.54 3.47
CA ASN A 5 20.88 -21.61 2.26
C ASN A 5 19.97 -21.84 1.05
N VAL A 6 20.09 -21.01 0.01
CA VAL A 6 19.27 -21.09 -1.19
C VAL A 6 20.17 -21.03 -2.42
N SER A 7 20.05 -22.02 -3.29
CA SER A 7 20.72 -22.02 -4.60
C SER A 7 19.83 -21.35 -5.63
N VAL A 8 20.40 -20.43 -6.40
CA VAL A 8 19.71 -19.70 -7.48
C VAL A 8 20.57 -19.70 -8.73
N PRO A 9 19.97 -19.62 -9.94
CA PRO A 9 20.72 -19.42 -11.18
C PRO A 9 21.57 -18.14 -11.16
N ASP A 10 22.65 -18.11 -11.95
CA ASP A 10 23.55 -16.96 -12.01
C ASP A 10 22.85 -15.67 -12.45
N THR A 11 21.84 -15.78 -13.32
CA THR A 11 21.01 -14.65 -13.74
C THR A 11 20.27 -14.01 -12.57
N MET A 12 19.72 -14.82 -11.65
CA MET A 12 19.06 -14.32 -10.45
C MET A 12 20.06 -13.73 -9.46
N ARG A 13 21.25 -14.34 -9.33
CA ARG A 13 22.32 -13.78 -8.49
C ARG A 13 22.72 -12.38 -8.97
N ALA A 14 22.95 -12.22 -10.28
CA ALA A 14 23.30 -10.92 -10.86
C ALA A 14 22.20 -9.88 -10.64
N TRP A 15 20.94 -10.29 -10.78
CA TRP A 15 19.80 -9.41 -10.47
C TRP A 15 19.81 -8.96 -9.01
N VAL A 16 19.96 -9.87 -8.05
CA VAL A 16 20.02 -9.54 -6.62
C VAL A 16 21.18 -8.59 -6.33
N GLN A 17 22.35 -8.83 -6.93
CA GLN A 17 23.52 -7.98 -6.76
C GLN A 17 23.24 -6.54 -7.23
N SER A 18 22.61 -6.36 -8.40
CA SER A 18 22.25 -5.03 -8.90
C SER A 18 21.35 -4.23 -7.94
N ARG A 19 20.50 -4.93 -7.17
CA ARG A 19 19.62 -4.31 -6.17
C ARG A 19 20.39 -3.83 -4.95
N ILE A 20 21.47 -4.51 -4.59
CA ILE A 20 22.39 -4.10 -3.51
C ILE A 20 23.24 -2.93 -4.00
N ASP A 21 23.81 -3.03 -5.20
CA ASP A 21 24.68 -2.00 -5.78
C ASP A 21 23.95 -0.66 -5.99
N SER A 22 22.63 -0.69 -6.22
CA SER A 22 21.79 0.51 -6.27
C SER A 22 21.68 1.26 -4.93
N GLY A 23 22.22 0.71 -3.83
CA GLY A 23 22.15 1.27 -2.48
C GLY A 23 20.80 1.05 -1.77
N ARG A 24 19.84 0.39 -2.42
CA ARG A 24 18.50 0.15 -1.87
C ARG A 24 18.46 -0.93 -0.77
N TYR A 25 19.41 -1.85 -0.77
CA TYR A 25 19.51 -2.94 0.21
C TYR A 25 20.96 -3.11 0.65
N ALA A 26 21.19 -3.32 1.95
CA ALA A 26 22.55 -3.47 2.49
C ALA A 26 23.12 -4.88 2.30
N SER A 27 22.29 -5.89 2.01
CA SER A 27 22.72 -7.27 1.79
C SER A 27 21.71 -8.09 0.98
N VAL A 28 22.14 -9.25 0.49
CA VAL A 28 21.27 -10.26 -0.14
C VAL A 28 20.16 -10.67 0.82
N SER A 29 20.49 -10.89 2.09
CA SER A 29 19.51 -11.30 3.10
C SER A 29 18.47 -10.22 3.37
N ASP A 30 18.84 -8.93 3.31
CA ASP A 30 17.85 -7.83 3.39
C ASP A 30 16.90 -7.84 2.22
N TYR A 31 17.43 -8.00 1.00
CA TYR A 31 16.62 -8.07 -0.20
C TYR A 31 15.64 -9.25 -0.16
N VAL A 32 16.11 -10.44 0.21
CA VAL A 32 15.26 -11.64 0.31
C VAL A 32 14.21 -11.51 1.40
N ARG A 33 14.55 -10.95 2.58
CA ARG A 33 13.56 -10.70 3.64
C ARG A 33 12.48 -9.71 3.22
N ASP A 34 12.83 -8.67 2.47
CA ASP A 34 11.86 -7.73 1.91
C ASP A 34 10.97 -8.39 0.85
N LEU A 35 11.52 -9.24 -0.01
CA LEU A 35 10.75 -10.02 -0.97
C LEU A 35 9.76 -10.96 -0.28
N ILE A 36 10.19 -11.70 0.75
CA ILE A 36 9.30 -12.58 1.53
C ILE A 36 8.17 -11.79 2.18
N ARG A 37 8.47 -10.60 2.73
CA ARG A 37 7.43 -9.73 3.31
C ARG A 37 6.43 -9.29 2.23
N LYS A 38 6.92 -8.88 1.06
CA LYS A 38 6.06 -8.49 -0.07
C LYS A 38 5.21 -9.65 -0.57
N ASP A 39 5.81 -10.83 -0.65
CA ASP A 39 5.13 -12.07 -1.02
C ASP A 39 4.03 -12.41 -0.01
N GLN A 40 4.30 -12.32 1.30
CA GLN A 40 3.29 -12.51 2.34
C GLN A 40 2.16 -11.47 2.25
N THR A 41 2.47 -10.21 1.98
CA THR A 41 1.44 -9.17 1.82
C THR A 41 0.64 -9.30 0.52
N THR A 42 1.24 -9.88 -0.53
CA THR A 42 0.58 -10.07 -1.84
C THR A 42 -0.24 -11.36 -1.87
N THR A 43 0.26 -12.40 -1.19
CA THR A 43 -0.40 -13.71 -1.02
C THR A 43 -1.49 -13.69 0.05
N ASP A 44 -1.65 -12.57 0.75
CA ASP A 44 -2.85 -12.27 1.53
C ASP A 44 -3.77 -11.24 0.83
N PRO A 45 -4.38 -11.55 -0.33
CA PRO A 45 -5.48 -10.77 -0.88
C PRO A 45 -6.61 -10.57 0.12
N GLY A 46 -6.76 -11.52 1.06
CA GLY A 46 -7.77 -11.50 2.12
C GLY A 46 -7.66 -10.27 3.00
N GLN A 47 -6.46 -9.80 3.33
CA GLN A 47 -6.30 -8.59 4.15
C GLN A 47 -6.78 -7.32 3.45
N TRP A 48 -6.45 -7.12 2.18
CA TRP A 48 -6.92 -5.95 1.44
C TRP A 48 -8.43 -6.02 1.19
N LEU A 49 -8.95 -7.20 0.81
CA LEU A 49 -10.38 -7.44 0.65
C LEU A 49 -11.14 -7.24 1.96
N ALA A 50 -10.63 -7.76 3.09
CA ALA A 50 -11.26 -7.59 4.40
C ALA A 50 -11.24 -6.11 4.86
N ALA A 51 -10.15 -5.38 4.60
CA ALA A 51 -10.10 -3.95 4.88
C ALA A 51 -11.08 -3.15 4.02
N LEU A 52 -11.24 -3.54 2.75
CA LEU A 52 -12.22 -2.95 1.84
C LEU A 52 -13.65 -3.26 2.31
N ASP A 53 -13.96 -4.51 2.59
CA ASP A 53 -15.27 -4.96 3.09
C ASP A 53 -15.65 -4.25 4.38
N ALA A 54 -14.71 -4.12 5.32
CA ALA A 54 -14.93 -3.37 6.56
C ALA A 54 -15.25 -1.89 6.32
N THR A 55 -14.59 -1.28 5.33
CA THR A 55 -14.83 0.13 4.95
C THR A 55 -16.19 0.30 4.29
N ILE A 56 -16.58 -0.62 3.41
CA ILE A 56 -17.89 -0.64 2.75
C ILE A 56 -19.00 -0.85 3.79
N ALA A 57 -18.85 -1.83 4.68
CA ALA A 57 -19.83 -2.13 5.73
C ALA A 57 -20.04 -0.93 6.65
N ARG A 58 -18.96 -0.24 7.02
CA ARG A 58 -19.03 1.01 7.77
C ARG A 58 -19.79 2.09 7.00
N GLY A 59 -19.48 2.29 5.71
CA GLY A 59 -20.18 3.27 4.87
C GLY A 59 -21.68 2.99 4.76
N LEU A 60 -22.06 1.72 4.63
CA LEU A 60 -23.46 1.30 4.60
C LEU A 60 -24.16 1.58 5.93
N ALA A 61 -23.52 1.24 7.06
CA ALA A 61 -24.05 1.52 8.40
C ALA A 61 -24.14 3.04 8.70
N ASP A 62 -23.22 3.84 8.17
CA ASP A 62 -23.30 5.31 8.24
C ASP A 62 -24.47 5.84 7.40
N GLY A 63 -24.71 5.25 6.22
CA GLY A 63 -25.88 5.52 5.38
C GLY A 63 -27.21 5.21 6.07
N GLU A 64 -27.36 4.01 6.60
CA GLU A 64 -28.57 3.58 7.32
C GLU A 64 -28.84 4.45 8.56
N ALA A 65 -27.78 4.88 9.26
CA ALA A 65 -27.91 5.74 10.42
C ALA A 65 -28.06 7.23 10.08
N GLY A 66 -28.17 7.60 8.80
CA GLY A 66 -28.30 8.99 8.36
C GLY A 66 -27.05 9.84 8.62
N ARG A 67 -25.88 9.24 8.88
CA ARG A 67 -24.59 9.93 9.04
C ARG A 67 -23.96 10.27 7.69
N VAL A 68 -24.78 10.70 6.75
CA VAL A 68 -24.39 11.07 5.40
C VAL A 68 -24.60 12.57 5.18
N THR A 69 -23.95 13.10 4.16
CA THR A 69 -24.12 14.48 3.73
C THR A 69 -24.48 14.47 2.26
N GLU A 70 -25.38 15.36 1.85
CA GLU A 70 -25.75 15.52 0.45
C GLU A 70 -24.52 15.77 -0.43
N ALA A 71 -24.45 15.05 -1.54
CA ALA A 71 -23.29 15.07 -2.42
C ALA A 71 -22.99 16.49 -2.91
N GLU A 72 -24.03 17.26 -3.26
CA GLU A 72 -23.91 18.64 -3.74
C GLU A 72 -23.29 19.56 -2.67
N THR A 73 -23.72 19.45 -1.42
CA THR A 73 -23.13 20.20 -0.29
C THR A 73 -21.63 19.86 -0.11
N VAL A 74 -21.26 18.59 -0.28
CA VAL A 74 -19.86 18.18 -0.22
C VAL A 74 -19.05 18.75 -1.38
N PHE A 75 -19.58 18.71 -2.61
CA PHE A 75 -18.91 19.23 -3.79
C PHE A 75 -18.70 20.74 -3.72
N ASP A 76 -19.70 21.50 -3.29
CA ASP A 76 -19.61 22.95 -3.13
C ASP A 76 -18.58 23.35 -2.07
N ARG A 77 -18.53 22.62 -0.95
CA ARG A 77 -17.53 22.83 0.08
C ARG A 77 -16.12 22.54 -0.44
N LEU A 78 -15.95 21.45 -1.19
CA LEU A 78 -14.65 21.04 -1.71
C LEU A 78 -14.16 21.98 -2.82
N SER A 79 -15.04 22.39 -3.75
CA SER A 79 -14.71 23.34 -4.81
C SER A 79 -14.24 24.67 -4.21
N THR A 80 -14.95 25.18 -3.21
CA THR A 80 -14.59 26.39 -2.46
C THR A 80 -13.23 26.24 -1.76
N LYS A 81 -13.01 25.12 -1.06
CA LYS A 81 -11.74 24.83 -0.38
C LYS A 81 -10.56 24.83 -1.36
N TYR A 82 -10.68 24.12 -2.47
CA TYR A 82 -9.58 23.98 -3.42
C TYR A 82 -9.35 25.25 -4.24
N ALA A 83 -10.39 26.05 -4.50
CA ALA A 83 -10.22 27.39 -5.08
C ALA A 83 -9.42 28.31 -4.14
N ALA A 84 -9.73 28.31 -2.85
CA ALA A 84 -9.01 29.10 -1.85
C ALA A 84 -7.55 28.65 -1.64
N MET A 85 -7.26 27.34 -1.78
CA MET A 85 -5.90 26.83 -1.72
C MET A 85 -5.07 27.20 -2.95
N ARG A 86 -5.68 27.29 -4.14
CA ARG A 86 -4.99 27.76 -5.36
C ARG A 86 -4.73 29.27 -5.36
N ALA A 87 -5.50 30.03 -4.58
CA ALA A 87 -5.38 31.48 -4.46
C ALA A 87 -4.38 31.92 -3.36
N GLN A 88 -3.84 30.99 -2.57
CA GLN A 88 -2.76 31.26 -1.62
C GLN A 88 -1.40 31.10 -2.32
N PRO A 89 -0.52 32.13 -2.30
CA PRO A 89 0.79 32.10 -2.95
C PRO A 89 1.78 31.15 -2.27
#